data_AF-A0A2M3ZJS4-F1
#
_entry.id   AF-A0A2M3ZJS4-F1
#
_cell.length_a   1.000
_cell.length_b   1.000
_cell.length_c   1.000
_cell.angle_alpha   90.00
_cell.angle_beta   90.00
_cell.angle_gamma   90.00
#
_symmetry.space_group_name_H-M   'P 1'
#
loop_
_entity.id
_entity.type
_entity.pdbx_description
1 polymer ?
#
loop_
_entity_poly.entity_id
_entity_poly.type
_entity_poly.pdbx_seq_one_letter_code
_entity_poly.pdbx_strand_id
1 'polypeptide(L)'
;QAPLSPCPIPDISDDELVSITVRDLNRTLKMRGLTREEIVRMKQRRRTLKNRGYAASCRIKRIEQKDELETEKSQEWRDMEAMHDETGRLQEEVDSLRNKYEALRKFAISKKIPLPPELDVL
;
A
#
# COMPACT_ATOMS: atom_id res chain seq x y z
N GLN A 1 -5.64 -34.54 17.91
CA GLN A 1 -5.66 -35.47 16.75
C GLN A 1 -5.73 -34.61 15.48
N ALA A 2 -4.69 -34.61 14.64
CA ALA A 2 -4.74 -33.92 13.36
C ALA A 2 -5.77 -34.62 12.45
N PRO A 3 -6.55 -33.90 11.61
CA PRO A 3 -7.46 -34.54 10.68
C PRO A 3 -6.63 -35.35 9.69
N LEU A 4 -6.76 -36.67 9.75
CA LEU A 4 -6.13 -37.61 8.83
C LEU A 4 -6.54 -37.21 7.41
N SER A 5 -5.55 -36.97 6.56
CA SER A 5 -5.77 -36.72 5.14
C SER A 5 -6.49 -37.96 4.56
N PRO A 6 -7.61 -37.80 3.84
CA PRO A 6 -8.27 -38.95 3.23
C PRO A 6 -7.29 -39.62 2.27
N CYS A 7 -7.18 -40.96 2.33
CA CYS A 7 -6.29 -41.75 1.48
C CYS A 7 -6.36 -41.29 0.01
N PRO A 8 -5.22 -41.13 -0.68
CA PRO A 8 -5.20 -40.68 -2.06
C PRO A 8 -5.94 -41.69 -2.94
N ILE A 9 -6.94 -41.19 -3.67
CA ILE A 9 -7.52 -41.92 -4.80
C ILE A 9 -6.46 -41.84 -5.92
N PRO A 10 -6.13 -42.94 -6.63
CA PRO A 10 -4.79 -43.12 -7.18
C PRO A 10 -4.26 -42.11 -8.22
N ASP A 11 -5.07 -41.30 -8.92
CA ASP A 11 -4.58 -40.65 -10.16
C ASP A 11 -4.94 -39.16 -10.35
N ILE A 12 -5.06 -38.35 -9.29
CA ILE A 12 -5.12 -36.88 -9.43
C ILE A 12 -4.19 -36.24 -8.39
N SER A 13 -3.19 -35.50 -8.88
CA SER A 13 -2.24 -34.76 -8.04
C SER A 13 -2.94 -33.58 -7.33
N ASP A 14 -2.36 -33.10 -6.23
CA ASP A 14 -2.91 -31.91 -5.55
C ASP A 14 -2.95 -30.69 -6.48
N ASP A 15 -1.92 -30.51 -7.31
CA ASP A 15 -1.80 -29.40 -8.27
C ASP A 15 -2.85 -29.47 -9.37
N GLU A 16 -3.07 -30.66 -9.94
CA GLU A 16 -4.13 -30.88 -10.92
C GLU A 16 -5.51 -30.64 -10.27
N LEU A 17 -5.69 -31.11 -9.04
CA LEU A 17 -6.95 -31.01 -8.31
C LEU A 17 -7.35 -29.56 -8.00
N VAL A 18 -6.40 -28.67 -7.73
CA VAL A 18 -6.70 -27.25 -7.49
C VAL A 18 -6.91 -26.48 -8.79
N SER A 19 -6.16 -26.81 -9.85
CA SER A 19 -6.12 -26.09 -11.13
C SER A 19 -7.29 -26.42 -12.07
N ILE A 20 -7.72 -27.69 -12.16
CA ILE A 20 -8.83 -28.10 -13.04
C ILE A 20 -10.11 -27.31 -12.75
N THR A 21 -10.96 -27.02 -13.74
CA THR A 21 -12.23 -26.32 -13.45
C THR A 21 -13.21 -27.22 -12.67
N VAL A 22 -14.21 -26.64 -12.01
CA VAL A 22 -15.24 -27.43 -11.31
C VAL A 22 -16.02 -28.32 -12.29
N ARG A 23 -16.27 -27.82 -13.51
CA ARG A 23 -16.96 -28.59 -14.56
C ARG A 23 -16.14 -29.80 -14.97
N ASP A 24 -14.86 -29.59 -15.27
CA ASP A 24 -13.99 -30.65 -15.77
C ASP A 24 -13.64 -31.64 -14.66
N LEU A 25 -13.50 -31.19 -13.41
CA LEU A 25 -13.39 -32.07 -12.24
C LEU A 25 -14.58 -33.02 -12.15
N ASN A 26 -15.81 -32.49 -12.18
CA ASN A 26 -17.01 -33.32 -12.09
C ASN A 26 -17.11 -34.30 -13.26
N ARG A 27 -16.72 -33.90 -14.48
CA ARG A 27 -16.67 -34.78 -15.66
C ARG A 27 -15.65 -35.90 -15.47
N THR A 28 -14.41 -35.58 -15.10
CA THR A 28 -13.33 -36.56 -14.88
C THR A 28 -13.70 -37.56 -13.80
N LEU A 29 -14.25 -37.10 -12.68
CA LEU A 29 -14.65 -38.00 -11.59
C LEU A 29 -15.79 -38.95 -11.98
N LYS A 30 -16.75 -38.50 -12.80
CA LYS A 30 -17.83 -39.36 -13.31
C LYS A 30 -17.32 -40.36 -14.35
N MET A 31 -16.50 -39.91 -15.30
CA MET A 31 -15.96 -40.78 -16.36
C MET A 31 -15.06 -41.89 -15.81
N ARG A 32 -14.39 -41.66 -14.69
CA ARG A 32 -13.59 -42.66 -13.96
C ARG A 32 -14.43 -43.62 -13.12
N GLY A 33 -15.76 -43.47 -13.11
CA GLY A 33 -16.67 -44.39 -12.41
C GLY A 33 -16.61 -44.30 -10.88
N LEU A 34 -16.15 -43.18 -10.31
CA LEU A 34 -16.11 -43.03 -8.85
C LEU A 34 -17.51 -43.03 -8.24
N THR A 35 -17.61 -43.61 -7.05
CA THR A 35 -18.82 -43.59 -6.23
C THR A 35 -19.13 -42.18 -5.73
N ARG A 36 -20.38 -41.96 -5.28
CA ARG A 36 -20.81 -40.67 -4.76
C ARG A 36 -19.95 -40.21 -3.58
N GLU A 37 -19.60 -41.15 -2.70
CA GLU A 37 -18.80 -40.92 -1.49
C GLU A 37 -17.38 -40.49 -1.84
N GLU A 38 -16.77 -41.12 -2.85
CA GLU A 38 -15.44 -40.77 -3.35
C GLU A 38 -15.43 -39.40 -4.04
N ILE A 39 -16.47 -39.07 -4.81
CA ILE A 39 -16.63 -37.74 -5.43
C ILE A 39 -16.69 -36.66 -4.35
N VAL A 40 -17.45 -36.88 -3.29
CA VAL A 40 -17.54 -35.95 -2.15
C VAL A 40 -16.18 -35.79 -1.48
N ARG A 41 -15.45 -36.89 -1.25
CA ARG A 41 -14.10 -36.88 -0.67
C ARG A 41 -13.13 -36.06 -1.52
N MET A 42 -13.15 -36.21 -2.85
CA MET A 42 -12.30 -35.45 -3.76
C MET A 42 -12.63 -33.95 -3.76
N LYS A 43 -13.92 -33.60 -3.70
CA LYS A 43 -14.35 -32.20 -3.56
C LYS A 43 -13.89 -31.59 -2.23
N GLN A 44 -13.95 -32.36 -1.15
CA GLN A 44 -13.48 -31.91 0.17
C GLN A 44 -11.96 -31.73 0.19
N ARG A 45 -11.20 -32.67 -0.40
CA ARG A 45 -9.74 -32.54 -0.58
C ARG A 45 -9.41 -31.27 -1.37
N ARG A 46 -10.07 -31.05 -2.51
CA ARG A 46 -9.92 -29.81 -3.30
C ARG A 46 -10.20 -28.56 -2.49
N ARG A 47 -11.30 -28.52 -1.73
CA ARG A 47 -11.66 -27.37 -0.89
C ARG A 47 -10.57 -27.07 0.14
N THR A 48 -10.04 -28.10 0.77
CA THR A 48 -8.96 -28.00 1.75
C THR A 48 -7.69 -27.44 1.13
N LEU A 49 -7.30 -27.93 -0.05
CA LEU A 49 -6.12 -27.43 -0.78
C LEU A 49 -6.29 -25.98 -1.23
N LYS A 50 -7.44 -25.62 -1.80
CA LYS A 50 -7.72 -24.22 -2.19
C LYS A 50 -7.71 -23.28 -0.98
N ASN A 51 -8.31 -23.69 0.14
CA ASN A 51 -8.30 -22.91 1.37
C ASN A 51 -6.88 -22.72 1.91
N ARG A 52 -6.00 -23.73 1.77
CA ARG A 52 -4.58 -23.58 2.09
C ARG A 52 -3.92 -22.50 1.23
N GLY A 53 -4.16 -22.51 -0.08
CA GLY A 53 -3.68 -21.47 -0.99
C GLY A 53 -4.21 -20.09 -0.63
N TYR A 54 -5.52 -19.97 -0.34
CA TYR A 54 -6.12 -18.71 0.09
C TYR A 54 -5.53 -18.17 1.39
N ALA A 55 -5.21 -19.04 2.35
CA ALA A 55 -4.55 -18.63 3.59
C ALA A 55 -3.13 -18.06 3.31
N ALA A 56 -2.37 -18.67 2.41
CA ALA A 56 -1.07 -18.17 2.00
C ALA A 56 -1.18 -16.81 1.28
N SER A 57 -2.06 -16.70 0.28
CA SER A 57 -2.30 -15.44 -0.43
C SER A 57 -2.81 -14.33 0.49
N CYS A 58 -3.65 -14.66 1.49
CA CYS A 58 -4.11 -13.68 2.47
C CYS A 58 -2.96 -13.14 3.33
N ARG A 59 -2.00 -13.99 3.72
CA ARG A 59 -0.80 -13.55 4.46
C ARG A 59 0.07 -12.65 3.59
N ILE A 60 0.32 -13.04 2.34
CA ILE A 60 1.12 -12.26 1.39
C ILE A 60 0.50 -10.87 1.19
N LYS A 61 -0.79 -10.81 0.84
CA LYS A 61 -1.50 -9.53 0.63
C LYS A 61 -1.46 -8.62 1.84
N ARG A 62 -1.52 -9.18 3.06
CA ARG A 62 -1.43 -8.39 4.29
C ARG A 62 -0.03 -7.81 4.50
N ILE A 63 1.01 -8.57 4.17
CA ILE A 63 2.40 -8.12 4.25
C ILE A 63 2.63 -7.03 3.20
N GLU A 64 2.25 -7.28 1.95
CA GLU A 64 2.33 -6.30 0.86
C GLU A 64 1.62 -4.98 1.24
N GLN A 65 0.38 -5.06 1.74
CA GLN A 65 -0.35 -3.87 2.17
C GLN A 65 0.33 -3.13 3.34
N LYS A 66 0.95 -3.85 4.28
CA LYS A 66 1.70 -3.24 5.36
C LYS A 66 2.94 -2.51 4.83
N ASP A 67 3.68 -3.13 3.93
CA ASP A 67 4.91 -2.59 3.35
C ASP A 67 4.61 -1.36 2.46
N GLU A 68 3.50 -1.39 1.73
CA GLU A 68 2.98 -0.23 0.99
C GLU A 68 2.69 0.95 1.92
N LEU A 69 1.94 0.74 3.00
CA LEU A 69 1.64 1.78 3.99
C LEU A 69 2.89 2.31 4.70
N GLU A 70 3.88 1.45 4.99
CA GLU A 70 5.15 1.87 5.58
C GLU A 70 5.98 2.72 4.61
N THR A 71 5.91 2.42 3.32
CA THR A 71 6.55 3.22 2.26
C THR A 71 5.86 4.57 2.12
N GLU A 72 4.53 4.61 2.06
CA GLU A 72 3.74 5.84 1.96
C GLU A 72 3.99 6.76 3.16
N LYS A 73 3.91 6.23 4.38
CA LYS A 73 4.25 6.97 5.61
C LYS A 73 5.66 7.56 5.56
N SER A 74 6.64 6.79 5.09
CA SER A 74 8.02 7.24 4.99
C SER A 74 8.17 8.37 3.97
N GLN A 75 7.42 8.31 2.87
CA GLN A 75 7.41 9.36 1.86
C GLN A 75 6.76 10.64 2.39
N GLU A 76 5.57 10.54 3.00
CA GLU A 76 4.89 11.68 3.63
C GLU A 76 5.76 12.39 4.66
N TRP A 77 6.51 11.63 5.46
CA TRP A 77 7.44 12.22 6.44
C TRP A 77 8.54 13.04 5.79
N ARG A 78 9.15 12.53 4.71
CA ARG A 78 10.18 13.27 3.95
C ARG A 78 9.61 14.53 3.31
N ASP A 79 8.40 14.45 2.76
CA ASP A 79 7.75 15.60 2.13
C ASP A 79 7.42 16.68 3.17
N MET A 80 6.98 16.27 4.37
CA MET A 80 6.75 17.19 5.49
C MET A 80 8.04 17.88 5.94
N GLU A 81 9.13 17.14 6.08
CA GLU A 81 10.44 17.69 6.45
C GLU A 81 10.94 18.68 5.39
N ALA A 82 10.86 18.32 4.11
CA ALA A 82 11.24 19.21 3.01
C ALA A 82 10.41 20.49 2.97
N MET A 83 9.09 20.41 3.21
CA MET A 83 8.23 21.60 3.28
C MET A 83 8.54 22.48 4.48
N HIS A 84 8.85 21.88 5.63
CA HIS A 84 9.24 22.61 6.83
C HIS A 84 10.54 23.38 6.60
N ASP A 85 11.54 22.74 6.01
CA ASP A 85 12.82 23.36 5.67
C ASP A 85 12.66 24.52 4.68
N GLU A 86 11.85 24.33 3.63
CA GLU A 86 11.56 25.39 2.65
C GLU A 86 10.81 26.56 3.29
N THR A 87 9.88 26.29 4.20
CA THR A 87 9.17 27.34 4.96
C THR A 87 10.15 28.14 5.81
N GLY A 88 11.09 27.47 6.49
CA GLY A 88 12.16 28.13 7.25
C GLY A 88 13.01 29.03 6.37
N ARG A 89 13.45 28.52 5.21
CA ARG A 89 14.24 29.29 4.23
C ARG A 89 13.50 30.53 3.73
N LEU A 90 12.21 30.40 3.40
CA LEU A 90 11.39 31.51 2.95
C LEU A 90 11.18 32.55 4.06
N GLN A 91 11.02 32.11 5.31
CA GLN A 91 10.89 33.01 6.45
C GLN A 91 12.17 33.84 6.65
N GLU A 92 13.34 33.23 6.56
CA GLU A 92 14.63 33.94 6.60
C GLU A 92 14.78 34.95 5.46
N GLU A 93 14.33 34.59 4.25
CA GLU A 93 14.36 35.48 3.09
C GLU A 93 13.45 36.70 3.28
N VAL A 94 12.23 36.48 3.80
CA VAL A 94 11.28 37.55 4.15
C VAL A 94 11.87 38.47 5.21
N ASP A 95 12.47 37.92 6.27
CA ASP A 95 13.03 38.72 7.35
C ASP A 95 14.26 39.51 6.89
N SER A 96 15.10 38.94 6.02
CA SER A 96 16.21 39.63 5.37
C SER A 96 15.73 40.81 4.52
N LEU A 97 14.68 40.60 3.71
CA LEU A 97 14.10 41.65 2.88
C LEU A 97 13.46 42.76 3.72
N ARG A 98 12.71 42.40 4.77
CA ARG A 98 12.14 43.35 5.73
C ARG A 98 13.21 44.19 6.40
N ASN A 99 14.29 43.58 6.88
CA ASN A 99 15.40 44.29 7.50
C ASN A 99 16.08 45.29 6.56
N LYS A 100 16.32 44.89 5.30
CA LYS A 100 16.89 45.77 4.26
C LYS A 100 15.95 46.95 3.97
N TYR A 101 14.67 46.67 3.81
CA TYR A 101 13.65 47.68 3.56
C TYR A 101 13.56 48.68 4.73
N GLU A 102 13.49 48.20 5.97
CA GLU A 102 13.46 49.04 7.16
C GLU A 102 14.68 49.94 7.30
N ALA A 103 15.87 49.43 6.97
CA ALA A 103 17.10 50.22 6.95
C ALA A 103 17.04 51.36 5.91
N LEU A 104 16.58 51.07 4.69
CA LEU A 104 16.40 52.06 3.64
C LEU A 104 15.32 53.10 3.99
N ARG A 105 14.21 52.65 4.57
CA ARG A 105 13.12 53.51 5.04
C ARG A 105 13.61 54.49 6.11
N LYS A 106 14.32 54.00 7.13
CA LYS A 106 14.93 54.85 8.17
C LYS A 106 15.90 55.87 7.57
N PHE A 107 16.70 55.47 6.58
CA PHE A 107 17.60 56.39 5.87
C PHE A 107 16.83 57.48 5.11
N ALA A 108 15.80 57.12 4.34
CA ALA A 108 14.97 58.07 3.59
C ALA A 108 14.30 59.10 4.51
N ILE A 109 13.71 58.64 5.62
CA ILE A 109 13.11 59.50 6.65
C ILE A 109 14.16 60.47 7.22
N SER A 110 15.34 59.97 7.60
CA SER A 110 16.44 60.79 8.12
C SER A 110 16.90 61.87 7.13
N LYS A 111 16.92 61.55 5.83
CA LYS A 111 17.30 62.46 4.75
C LYS A 111 16.14 63.32 4.22
N LYS A 112 14.94 63.20 4.80
CA LYS A 112 13.70 63.87 4.33
C LYS A 112 13.40 63.57 2.85
N ILE A 113 13.74 62.38 2.40
CA ILE A 113 13.39 61.90 1.06
C ILE A 113 11.92 61.44 1.13
N PRO A 114 11.01 62.01 0.33
CA PRO A 114 9.61 61.62 0.34
C PRO A 114 9.45 60.17 -0.12
N LEU A 115 8.75 59.37 0.67
CA LEU A 115 8.42 57.98 0.34
C LEU A 115 7.03 57.91 -0.31
N PRO A 116 6.84 57.07 -1.34
CA PRO A 116 5.51 56.75 -1.85
C PRO A 116 4.59 56.24 -0.73
N PRO A 117 3.30 56.61 -0.70
CA PRO A 117 2.37 56.18 0.35
C PRO A 117 2.26 54.65 0.48
N GLU A 118 2.43 53.91 -0.61
CA GLU A 118 2.39 52.45 -0.66
C GLU A 118 3.56 51.80 0.10
N LEU A 119 4.64 52.56 0.29
CA LEU A 119 5.86 52.15 0.97
C LEU A 119 5.98 52.76 2.37
N ASP A 120 4.89 53.24 2.97
CA ASP A 120 4.88 53.73 4.35
C ASP A 120 4.09 52.82 5.31
N VAL A 121 3.49 51.74 4.80
CA VAL A 121 2.48 50.91 5.52
C VAL A 121 2.91 49.46 5.78
N LEU A 122 4.16 49.08 5.51
CA LEU A 122 4.69 47.74 5.80
C LEU A 122 5.36 47.66 7.18
#